data_AF-A0A3M6KFT2-F1
#
_entry.id   AF-A0A3M6KFT2-F1
#
_cell.length_a   1.000
_cell.length_b   1.000
_cell.length_c   1.000
_cell.angle_alpha   90.00
_cell.angle_beta   90.00
_cell.angle_gamma   90.00
#
_symmetry.space_group_name_H-M   'P 1'
#
loop_
_entity.id
_entity.type
_entity.pdbx_description
1 polymer ?
#
loop_
_entity_poly.entity_id
_entity_poly.type
_entity_poly.pdbx_seq_one_letter_code
_entity_poly.pdbx_strand_id
1 'polypeptide(L)'
;SRIFKEDRVSRINKKLVDYHAIKETTPEIDKLIEMAGNFADEFDISDEIEIDIDSKTKVALEKLVVLLEKDEEIEDLQNAIYQIAKGDDIEPKEFFKILYQIILSTTRGPKIGPFILDIGKKNVADKISKYVR
;
A
#
# COMPACT_ATOMS: atom_id res chain seq x y z
N SER A 1 -0.59 -13.85 -14.58
CA SER A 1 -1.31 -13.76 -15.87
C SER A 1 -0.75 -12.59 -16.66
N ARG A 2 -0.37 -12.77 -17.94
CA ARG A 2 0.34 -11.79 -18.79
C ARG A 2 -0.45 -10.50 -19.10
N ILE A 3 -1.70 -10.43 -18.64
CA ILE A 3 -2.69 -9.37 -18.91
C ILE A 3 -2.31 -8.01 -18.27
N PHE A 4 -1.45 -7.98 -17.24
CA PHE A 4 -1.05 -6.73 -16.58
C PHE A 4 0.19 -6.04 -17.19
N LYS A 5 0.86 -6.65 -18.18
CA LYS A 5 2.11 -6.11 -18.73
C LYS A 5 1.91 -5.10 -19.86
N GLU A 6 0.85 -5.26 -20.66
CA GLU A 6 0.63 -4.45 -21.88
C GLU A 6 0.33 -2.98 -21.62
N ASP A 7 -0.06 -2.61 -20.40
CA ASP A 7 -0.37 -1.21 -20.01
C ASP A 7 0.45 -0.74 -18.79
N ARG A 8 1.57 -1.42 -18.48
CA ARG A 8 2.39 -1.12 -17.28
C ARG A 8 2.89 0.33 -17.29
N VAL A 9 3.43 0.79 -18.41
CA VAL A 9 4.02 2.12 -18.55
C VAL A 9 2.98 3.22 -18.31
N SER A 10 1.87 3.18 -19.04
CA SER A 10 0.75 4.12 -18.92
C SER A 10 0.20 4.19 -17.49
N ARG A 11 -0.06 3.02 -16.87
CA ARG A 11 -0.57 2.96 -15.50
C ARG A 11 0.39 3.55 -14.48
N ILE A 12 1.68 3.22 -14.58
CA ILE A 12 2.69 3.74 -13.65
C ILE A 12 2.86 5.24 -13.85
N ASN A 13 2.94 5.71 -15.09
CA ASN A 13 2.99 7.15 -15.39
C ASN A 13 1.84 7.92 -14.77
N LYS A 14 0.60 7.45 -14.97
CA LYS A 14 -0.57 8.06 -14.35
C LYS A 14 -0.40 8.17 -12.85
N LYS A 15 0.06 7.10 -12.18
CA LYS A 15 0.29 7.11 -10.74
C LYS A 15 1.44 8.02 -10.30
N LEU A 16 2.53 8.09 -11.06
CA LEU A 16 3.64 9.00 -10.76
C LEU A 16 3.19 10.47 -10.82
N VAL A 17 2.31 10.81 -11.75
CA VAL A 17 1.69 12.15 -11.83
C VAL A 17 0.67 12.36 -10.70
N ASP A 18 -0.24 11.41 -10.47
CA ASP A 18 -1.26 11.50 -9.39
C ASP A 18 -0.59 11.70 -8.01
N TYR A 19 0.55 11.04 -7.78
CA TYR A 19 1.34 11.16 -6.55
C TYR A 19 2.35 12.31 -6.57
N HIS A 20 2.36 13.14 -7.60
CA HIS A 20 3.25 14.30 -7.76
C HIS A 20 4.75 13.94 -7.68
N ALA A 21 5.10 12.70 -8.01
CA ALA A 21 6.48 12.24 -8.11
C ALA A 21 7.17 12.81 -9.36
N ILE A 22 6.40 13.04 -10.42
CA ILE A 22 6.81 13.71 -11.65
C ILE A 22 5.76 14.76 -12.06
N LYS A 23 6.19 15.78 -12.81
CA LYS A 23 5.26 16.81 -13.33
C LYS A 23 4.55 16.37 -14.60
N GLU A 24 5.25 15.68 -15.47
CA GLU A 24 4.77 15.23 -16.77
C GLU A 24 5.48 13.93 -17.15
N THR A 25 4.87 13.17 -18.06
CA THR A 25 5.41 11.94 -18.61
C THR A 25 6.35 12.25 -19.77
N THR A 26 7.51 11.59 -19.85
CA THR A 26 8.46 11.75 -20.96
C THR A 26 8.92 10.38 -21.49
N PRO A 27 9.39 10.29 -22.74
CA PRO A 27 9.93 9.03 -23.29
C PRO A 27 11.07 8.43 -22.45
N GLU A 28 11.85 9.27 -21.76
CA GLU A 28 12.89 8.82 -20.85
C GLU A 28 12.31 8.13 -19.61
N ILE A 29 11.22 8.66 -19.06
CA ILE A 29 10.51 8.06 -17.92
C ILE A 29 9.90 6.72 -18.33
N ASP A 30 9.31 6.64 -19.52
CA ASP A 30 8.76 5.39 -20.06
C ASP A 30 9.84 4.30 -20.11
N LYS A 31 11.01 4.65 -20.62
CA LYS A 31 12.16 3.74 -20.69
C LYS A 31 12.63 3.31 -19.30
N LEU A 32 12.65 4.20 -18.32
CA LEU A 32 13.00 3.85 -16.94
C LEU A 32 11.99 2.89 -16.32
N ILE A 33 10.69 3.08 -16.58
CA ILE A 33 9.63 2.19 -16.12
C ILE A 33 9.79 0.79 -16.74
N GLU A 34 10.07 0.72 -18.04
CA GLU A 34 10.32 -0.55 -18.73
C GLU A 34 11.54 -1.28 -18.14
N MET A 35 12.66 -0.57 -17.96
CA MET A 35 13.88 -1.14 -17.38
C MET A 35 13.65 -1.66 -15.97
N ALA A 36 13.02 -0.86 -15.10
CA ALA A 36 12.70 -1.25 -13.73
C ALA A 36 11.72 -2.43 -13.69
N GLY A 37 10.72 -2.43 -14.58
CA GLY A 37 9.76 -3.52 -14.70
C GLY A 37 10.38 -4.83 -15.17
N ASN A 38 11.32 -4.77 -16.12
CA ASN A 38 12.05 -5.95 -16.59
C ASN A 38 12.95 -6.51 -15.49
N PHE A 39 13.66 -5.63 -14.76
CA PHE A 39 14.45 -6.02 -13.60
C PHE A 39 13.59 -6.70 -12.52
N ALA A 40 12.45 -6.11 -12.15
CA ALA A 40 11.55 -6.70 -11.16
C ALA A 40 10.88 -8.02 -11.62
N ASP A 41 10.73 -8.23 -12.93
CA ASP A 41 10.23 -9.49 -13.47
C ASP A 41 11.31 -10.60 -13.49
N GLU A 42 12.59 -10.21 -13.60
CA GLU A 42 13.74 -11.11 -13.66
C GLU A 42 14.23 -11.54 -12.26
N PHE A 43 14.18 -10.61 -11.31
CA PHE A 43 14.64 -10.82 -9.94
C PHE A 43 13.45 -10.86 -8.98
N ASP A 44 13.35 -11.93 -8.17
CA ASP A 44 12.36 -12.03 -7.10
C ASP A 44 12.82 -11.17 -5.90
N ILE A 45 12.58 -9.87 -5.98
CA ILE A 45 12.97 -8.91 -4.95
C ILE A 45 11.92 -8.95 -3.84
N SER A 46 12.30 -9.49 -2.69
CA SER A 46 11.52 -9.38 -1.47
C SER A 46 12.33 -8.65 -0.41
N ASP A 47 11.94 -7.43 -0.10
CA ASP A 47 12.41 -6.73 1.09
C ASP A 47 11.54 -7.18 2.27
N GLU A 48 12.00 -8.18 3.01
CA GLU A 48 11.40 -8.53 4.30
C GLU A 48 11.96 -7.60 5.39
N ILE A 49 11.07 -6.85 6.05
CA ILE A 49 11.40 -6.06 7.23
C ILE A 49 10.80 -6.75 8.44
N GLU A 50 11.59 -6.89 9.49
CA GLU A 50 11.09 -7.33 10.79
C GLU A 50 10.23 -6.22 11.40
N ILE A 51 8.95 -6.50 11.63
CA ILE A 51 7.98 -5.53 12.16
C ILE A 51 7.61 -5.98 13.57
N ASP A 52 7.92 -5.13 14.55
CA ASP A 52 7.46 -5.32 15.93
C ASP A 52 6.01 -4.86 16.05
N ILE A 53 5.12 -5.78 16.45
CA ILE A 53 3.68 -5.56 16.56
C ILE A 53 3.24 -5.92 17.96
N ASP A 54 2.91 -4.90 18.75
CA ASP A 54 2.36 -5.09 20.08
C ASP A 54 0.88 -5.53 20.05
N SER A 55 0.36 -5.90 21.21
CA SER A 55 -1.02 -6.39 21.35
C SER A 55 -2.08 -5.37 20.94
N LYS A 56 -1.86 -4.07 21.22
CA LYS A 56 -2.78 -2.99 20.83
C LYS A 56 -2.84 -2.84 19.31
N THR A 57 -1.66 -2.83 18.68
CA THR A 57 -1.51 -2.75 17.23
C THR A 57 -2.14 -3.96 16.55
N LYS A 58 -1.96 -5.17 17.10
CA LYS A 58 -2.60 -6.39 16.59
C LYS A 58 -4.13 -6.22 16.51
N VAL A 59 -4.76 -5.74 17.58
CA VAL A 59 -6.22 -5.47 17.62
C VAL A 59 -6.64 -4.41 16.59
N ALA A 60 -5.88 -3.33 16.45
CA ALA A 60 -6.17 -2.28 15.46
C ALA A 60 -6.06 -2.80 14.02
N LEU A 61 -5.07 -3.66 13.75
CA LEU A 61 -4.91 -4.32 12.45
C LEU A 61 -6.05 -5.30 12.16
N GLU A 62 -6.53 -6.06 13.15
CA GLU A 62 -7.70 -6.94 12.99
C GLU A 62 -8.96 -6.16 12.59
N LYS A 63 -9.22 -5.03 13.23
CA LYS A 63 -10.33 -4.13 12.86
C LYS A 63 -10.20 -3.62 11.43
N LEU A 64 -8.98 -3.28 11.02
CA LEU A 64 -8.71 -2.82 9.66
C LEU A 64 -8.92 -3.96 8.63
N VAL A 65 -8.51 -5.19 8.92
CA VAL A 65 -8.79 -6.35 8.06
C VAL A 65 -10.29 -6.51 7.85
N VAL A 66 -11.07 -6.53 8.95
CA VAL A 66 -12.54 -6.64 8.87
C VAL A 66 -13.14 -5.52 8.05
N LEU A 67 -12.67 -4.28 8.20
CA LEU A 67 -13.14 -3.14 7.41
C LEU A 67 -12.83 -3.32 5.91
N LEU A 68 -11.63 -3.77 5.56
CA LEU A 68 -11.19 -3.92 4.17
C LEU A 68 -11.85 -5.11 3.46
N GLU A 69 -12.23 -6.15 4.19
CA GLU A 69 -12.91 -7.33 3.65
C GLU A 69 -14.37 -7.08 3.28
N LYS A 70 -15.00 -6.03 3.84
CA LYS A 70 -16.37 -5.65 3.47
C LYS A 70 -16.46 -5.24 2.00
N ASP A 71 -17.52 -5.66 1.35
CA ASP A 71 -17.83 -5.30 -0.05
C ASP A 71 -18.54 -3.93 -0.16
N GLU A 72 -18.35 -3.07 0.83
CA GLU A 72 -18.92 -1.73 0.90
C GLU A 72 -17.93 -0.69 0.38
N GLU A 73 -18.44 0.36 -0.24
CA GLU A 73 -17.64 1.54 -0.59
C GLU A 73 -17.23 2.26 0.70
N ILE A 74 -15.94 2.59 0.81
CA ILE A 74 -15.39 3.33 1.95
C ILE A 74 -15.08 4.74 1.47
N GLU A 75 -15.95 5.68 1.81
CA GLU A 75 -15.85 7.08 1.35
C GLU A 75 -14.52 7.75 1.75
N ASP A 76 -14.11 7.58 3.01
CA ASP A 76 -12.82 8.07 3.50
C ASP A 76 -12.05 7.00 4.29
N LEU A 77 -11.35 6.14 3.56
CA LEU A 77 -10.49 5.11 4.14
C LEU A 77 -9.33 5.72 4.95
N GLN A 78 -8.85 6.92 4.60
CA GLN A 78 -7.79 7.57 5.37
C GLN A 78 -8.28 7.90 6.78
N ASN A 79 -9.45 8.53 6.88
CA ASN A 79 -10.04 8.86 8.17
C ASN A 79 -10.43 7.60 8.94
N ALA A 80 -10.96 6.56 8.29
CA ALA A 80 -11.28 5.31 8.97
C ALA A 80 -10.04 4.67 9.64
N ILE A 81 -8.89 4.63 8.95
CA ILE A 81 -7.62 4.16 9.51
C ILE A 81 -7.18 5.05 10.69
N TYR A 82 -7.32 6.37 10.56
CA TYR A 82 -7.01 7.31 11.64
C TYR A 82 -7.88 7.06 12.89
N GLN A 83 -9.18 6.84 12.72
CA GLN A 83 -10.11 6.57 13.83
C GLN A 83 -9.84 5.22 14.49
N ILE A 84 -9.47 4.20 13.73
CA ILE A 84 -9.05 2.90 14.29
C ILE A 84 -7.84 3.08 15.21
N ALA A 85 -6.80 3.79 14.75
CA ALA A 85 -5.62 4.05 15.58
C ALA A 85 -5.97 4.79 16.87
N LYS A 86 -6.75 5.88 16.77
CA LYS A 86 -7.18 6.64 17.95
C LYS A 86 -8.06 5.84 18.90
N GLY A 87 -8.95 4.99 18.39
CA GLY A 87 -9.83 4.15 19.19
C GLY A 87 -9.11 3.08 20.01
N ASP A 88 -7.90 2.69 19.58
CA ASP A 88 -7.06 1.70 20.27
C ASP A 88 -5.86 2.34 21.01
N ASP A 89 -5.88 3.66 21.22
CA ASP A 89 -4.83 4.40 21.94
C ASP A 89 -3.44 4.25 21.28
N ILE A 90 -3.43 4.26 19.94
CA ILE A 90 -2.23 4.24 19.11
C ILE A 90 -2.07 5.61 18.46
N GLU A 91 -0.84 6.14 18.47
CA GLU A 91 -0.53 7.34 17.70
C GLU A 91 -0.75 7.09 16.20
N PRO A 92 -1.64 7.83 15.52
CA PRO A 92 -1.97 7.55 14.12
C PRO A 92 -0.76 7.52 13.19
N LYS A 93 0.25 8.35 13.50
CA LYS A 93 1.51 8.36 12.76
C LYS A 93 2.27 7.03 12.84
N GLU A 94 2.31 6.41 14.03
CA GLU A 94 2.95 5.10 14.19
C GLU A 94 2.11 4.01 13.52
N PHE A 95 0.78 4.07 13.61
CA PHE A 95 -0.07 3.12 12.89
C PHE A 95 0.12 3.19 11.37
N PHE A 96 0.20 4.41 10.81
CA PHE A 96 0.50 4.59 9.39
C PHE A 96 1.88 4.03 9.00
N LYS A 97 2.89 4.22 9.85
CA LYS A 97 4.23 3.68 9.64
C LYS A 97 4.21 2.15 9.57
N ILE A 98 3.49 1.49 10.48
CA ILE A 98 3.33 0.03 10.46
C ILE A 98 2.65 -0.44 9.18
N LEU A 99 1.61 0.27 8.73
CA LEU A 99 0.95 -0.05 7.45
C LEU A 99 1.90 0.12 6.25
N TYR A 100 2.75 1.15 6.23
CA TYR A 100 3.78 1.28 5.19
C TYR A 100 4.79 0.13 5.25
N GLN A 101 5.19 -0.32 6.44
CA GLN A 101 6.12 -1.44 6.57
C GLN A 101 5.49 -2.74 6.05
N ILE A 102 4.22 -3.01 6.37
CA ILE A 102 3.50 -4.20 5.88
C ILE A 102 3.30 -4.17 4.36
N ILE A 103 2.95 -3.01 3.80
CA ILE A 103 2.53 -2.91 2.40
C ILE A 103 3.70 -2.69 1.44
N LEU A 104 4.65 -1.85 1.85
CA LEU A 104 5.73 -1.31 1.02
C LEU A 104 7.13 -1.68 1.50
N SER A 105 7.28 -2.28 2.68
CA SER A 105 8.60 -2.45 3.31
C SER A 105 9.34 -1.11 3.45
N THR A 106 8.62 -0.04 3.80
CA THR A 106 9.19 1.29 4.07
C THR A 106 8.49 1.94 5.27
N THR A 107 9.03 3.05 5.80
CA THR A 107 8.44 3.77 6.94
C THR A 107 7.56 4.96 6.54
N ARG A 108 7.47 5.27 5.24
CA ARG A 108 6.75 6.42 4.71
C ARG A 108 6.34 6.17 3.26
N GLY A 109 5.24 6.78 2.84
CA GLY A 109 4.73 6.63 1.48
C GLY A 109 3.68 7.68 1.13
N PRO A 110 3.00 7.51 -0.02
CA PRO A 110 1.85 8.34 -0.37
C PRO A 110 0.72 8.16 0.63
N LYS A 111 -0.29 9.03 0.59
CA LYS A 111 -1.46 8.97 1.49
C LYS A 111 -2.05 7.53 1.50
N ILE A 112 -2.01 6.88 2.67
CA ILE A 112 -2.25 5.43 2.79
C ILE A 112 -3.65 5.01 2.30
N GLY A 113 -4.70 5.80 2.57
CA GLY A 113 -6.07 5.44 2.23
C GLY A 113 -6.25 5.26 0.71
N PRO A 114 -6.03 6.31 -0.10
CA PRO A 114 -6.04 6.20 -1.57
C PRO A 114 -5.09 5.12 -2.09
N PHE A 115 -3.93 4.97 -1.47
CA PHE A 115 -2.95 3.97 -1.91
C PHE A 115 -3.43 2.52 -1.69
N ILE A 116 -4.13 2.23 -0.59
CA ILE A 116 -4.76 0.94 -0.35
C ILE A 116 -5.86 0.66 -1.40
N LEU A 117 -6.62 1.69 -1.79
CA LEU A 117 -7.64 1.55 -2.85
C LEU A 117 -7.00 1.24 -4.21
N ASP A 118 -5.86 1.86 -4.53
CA ASP A 118 -5.11 1.61 -5.75
C ASP A 118 -4.52 0.19 -5.83
N ILE A 119 -4.08 -0.38 -4.69
CA ILE A 119 -3.61 -1.77 -4.58
C ILE A 119 -4.79 -2.76 -4.61
N GLY A 120 -5.92 -2.35 -4.03
CA GLY A 120 -7.12 -3.15 -3.82
C GLY A 120 -7.26 -3.61 -2.37
N LYS A 121 -8.44 -3.34 -1.77
CA LYS A 121 -8.74 -3.63 -0.35
C LYS A 121 -8.42 -5.07 0.05
N LYS A 122 -8.84 -6.06 -0.75
CA LYS A 122 -8.62 -7.50 -0.47
C LYS A 122 -7.13 -7.87 -0.43
N ASN A 123 -6.34 -7.38 -1.39
CA ASN A 123 -4.90 -7.63 -1.42
C ASN A 123 -4.19 -7.08 -0.16
N VAL A 124 -4.62 -5.92 0.32
CA VAL A 124 -4.07 -5.31 1.54
C VAL A 124 -4.53 -6.06 2.79
N ALA A 125 -5.81 -6.45 2.86
CA ALA A 125 -6.33 -7.27 3.95
C ALA A 125 -5.55 -8.58 4.09
N ASP A 126 -5.29 -9.28 2.97
CA ASP A 126 -4.49 -10.50 2.95
C ASP A 126 -3.07 -10.28 3.48
N LYS A 127 -2.42 -9.17 3.09
CA LYS A 127 -1.08 -8.82 3.62
C LYS A 127 -1.10 -8.59 5.13
N ILE A 128 -2.06 -7.82 5.63
CA ILE A 128 -2.19 -7.51 7.06
C ILE A 128 -2.53 -8.78 7.85
N SER A 129 -3.37 -9.67 7.29
CA SER A 129 -3.81 -10.91 7.95
C SER A 129 -2.66 -11.80 8.43
N LYS A 130 -1.50 -11.76 7.76
CA LYS A 130 -0.30 -12.51 8.11
C LYS A 130 0.31 -12.10 9.47
N TYR A 131 0.01 -10.89 9.93
CA TYR A 131 0.54 -10.32 11.17
C TYR A 131 -0.46 -10.40 12.33
N VAL A 132 -1.72 -10.71 12.05
CA VAL A 132 -2.78 -10.79 13.06
C VAL A 132 -3.28 -12.19 13.34
N ARG A 133 -2.90 -13.18 12.53
CA ARG A 133 -3.20 -14.59 12.79
C ARG A 133 -2.40 -15.18 13.96
#